data_AF-A0A261WFF0-F1
#
_entry.id   AF-A0A261WFF0-F1
#
_cell.length_a   1.000
_cell.length_b   1.000
_cell.length_c   1.000
_cell.angle_alpha   90.00
_cell.angle_beta   90.00
_cell.angle_gamma   90.00
#
_symmetry.space_group_name_H-M   'P 1'
#
loop_
_entity.id
_entity.type
_entity.pdbx_description
1 polymer ?
#
loop_
_entity_poly.entity_id
_entity_poly.type
_entity_poly.pdbx_seq_one_letter_code
_entity_poly.pdbx_strand_id
1 'polypeptide(L)' 'MNNPAPRTTKFAVSYKLNGERRFEFAQLQSASVEEAEAALKKMHGPGDDQITDVKVSKAL' A
#
# COMPACT_ATOMS: atom_id res chain seq x y z
N MET A 1 16.52 25.27 -8.55
CA MET A 1 16.12 24.21 -7.61
C MET A 1 14.98 23.41 -8.23
N ASN A 2 15.26 22.31 -8.92
CA ASN A 2 14.22 21.41 -9.43
C ASN A 2 14.30 20.12 -8.62
N ASN A 3 13.73 20.15 -7.42
CA ASN A 3 13.40 18.91 -6.72
C ASN A 3 12.03 18.52 -7.28
N PRO A 4 11.89 17.54 -8.20
CA PRO A 4 10.57 17.02 -8.48
C PRO A 4 10.09 16.43 -7.16
N ALA A 5 9.08 17.03 -6.53
CA ALA A 5 8.38 16.39 -5.43
C ALA A 5 8.11 14.94 -5.87
N PRO A 6 8.43 13.93 -5.03
CA PRO A 6 8.33 12.54 -5.44
C PRO A 6 6.94 12.30 -6.01
N ARG A 7 6.86 11.99 -7.32
CA ARG A 7 5.59 11.74 -7.99
C ARG A 7 5.06 10.42 -7.48
N THR A 8 4.25 10.49 -6.43
CA THR A 8 3.48 9.35 -5.97
C THR A 8 2.39 9.07 -7.00
N THR A 9 2.34 7.83 -7.47
CA THR A 9 1.27 7.35 -8.35
C THR A 9 0.25 6.63 -7.49
N LYS A 10 -1.02 6.68 -7.89
CA LYS A 10 -2.08 5.94 -7.21
C LYS A 10 -1.97 4.47 -7.60
N PHE A 11 -1.62 3.63 -6.65
CA PHE A 11 -1.59 2.18 -6.83
C PHE A 11 -2.77 1.54 -6.11
N ALA A 12 -3.37 0.54 -6.74
CA ALA A 12 -4.34 -0.34 -6.10
C ALA A 12 -3.58 -1.38 -5.29
N VAL A 13 -3.75 -1.37 -3.98
CA VAL A 13 -3.17 -2.33 -3.06
C VAL A 13 -4.28 -3.27 -2.61
N SER A 14 -4.15 -4.54 -2.97
CA SER A 14 -5.00 -5.61 -2.49
C SER A 14 -4.29 -6.35 -1.37
N TYR A 15 -4.97 -6.63 -0.28
CA TYR A 15 -4.41 -7.39 0.83
C TYR A 15 -5.51 -8.12 1.57
N LYS A 16 -5.15 -9.09 2.41
CA LYS A 16 -6.05 -9.70 3.38
C LYS A 16 -5.73 -9.16 4.75
N LEU A 17 -6.74 -8.66 5.45
CA LEU A 17 -6.67 -8.24 6.85
C LEU A 17 -7.45 -9.28 7.67
N ASN A 18 -6.78 -10.04 8.54
CA ASN A 18 -7.43 -11.08 9.36
C ASN A 18 -8.28 -12.09 8.55
N GLY A 19 -7.86 -12.39 7.32
CA GLY A 19 -8.60 -13.27 6.41
C GLY A 19 -9.66 -12.58 5.55
N GLU A 20 -10.03 -11.33 5.83
CA GLU A 20 -10.89 -10.53 4.95
C GLU A 20 -10.09 -9.87 3.82
N ARG A 21 -10.54 -10.06 2.57
CA ARG A 21 -9.94 -9.36 1.42
C ARG A 21 -10.34 -7.89 1.43
N ARG A 22 -9.33 -7.02 1.42
CA ARG A 22 -9.45 -5.57 1.34
C ARG A 22 -8.69 -5.02 0.13
N PHE A 23 -9.16 -3.88 -0.33
CA PHE A 23 -8.59 -3.15 -1.43
C PHE A 23 -8.50 -1.69 -1.03
N GLU A 24 -7.31 -1.12 -1.11
CA GLU A 24 -7.08 0.29 -0.87
C GLU A 24 -6.30 0.92 -2.00
N PHE A 25 -6.43 2.24 -2.12
CA PHE A 25 -5.61 3.02 -3.02
C PHE A 25 -4.53 3.74 -2.22
N ALA A 26 -3.29 3.30 -2.36
CA ALA A 26 -2.15 3.94 -1.74
C ALA A 26 -1.42 4.82 -2.75
N GLN A 27 -0.96 5.99 -2.28
CA GLN A 27 -0.06 6.84 -3.05
C GLN A 27 1.37 6.40 -2.78
N LEU A 28 1.96 5.65 -3.71
CA LEU A 28 3.32 5.11 -3.59
C LEU A 28 4.20 5.72 -4.67
N GLN A 29 5.51 5.79 -4.45
CA GLN A 29 6.42 6.21 -5.51
C GLN A 29 6.56 5.11 -6.57
N SER A 30 6.43 3.86 -6.15
CA SER A 30 6.61 2.68 -6.98
C SER A 30 5.58 1.60 -6.66
N ALA A 31 5.43 0.60 -7.55
CA ALA A 31 4.56 -0.56 -7.30
C ALA A 31 5.19 -1.55 -6.28
N SER A 32 5.83 -1.02 -5.24
CA SER A 32 6.59 -1.79 -4.27
C SER A 32 5.68 -2.31 -3.17
N VAL A 33 5.69 -3.63 -2.98
CA VAL A 33 4.93 -4.29 -1.92
C VAL A 33 5.38 -3.79 -0.55
N GLU A 34 6.68 -3.53 -0.35
CA GLU A 34 7.20 -2.98 0.91
C GLU A 34 6.64 -1.59 1.22
N GLU A 35 6.55 -0.68 0.24
CA GLU A 35 5.96 0.64 0.45
C GLU A 35 4.46 0.52 0.79
N ALA A 36 3.75 -0.38 0.09
CA ALA A 36 2.35 -0.66 0.35
C ALA A 36 2.13 -1.26 1.74
N GLU A 37 2.91 -2.27 2.13
CA GLU A 37 2.86 -2.88 3.46
C GLU A 37 3.19 -1.87 4.56
N ALA A 38 4.19 -1.02 4.35
CA ALA A 38 4.52 0.03 5.32
C ALA A 38 3.37 1.04 5.47
N ALA A 39 2.71 1.41 4.38
CA ALA A 39 1.53 2.27 4.42
C ALA A 39 0.35 1.58 5.13
N LEU A 40 0.10 0.31 4.82
CA LEU A 40 -0.96 -0.48 5.47
C LEU A 40 -0.67 -0.68 6.96
N LYS A 41 0.55 -1.08 7.35
CA LYS A 41 0.97 -1.19 8.74
C LYS A 41 0.82 0.12 9.50
N LYS A 42 1.11 1.27 8.86
CA LYS A 42 0.86 2.58 9.46
C LYS A 42 -0.62 2.88 9.66
N MET A 43 -1.50 2.42 8.77
CA MET A 43 -2.95 2.67 8.86
C MET A 43 -3.66 1.72 9.83
N HIS A 44 -3.28 0.44 9.86
CA HIS A 44 -3.89 -0.57 10.75
C HIS A 44 -3.24 -0.59 12.15
N GLY A 45 -2.04 -0.02 12.30
CA GLY A 45 -1.37 0.10 13.60
C GLY A 45 -0.88 -1.25 14.16
N PRO A 46 -0.38 -1.27 15.42
CA PRO A 46 0.11 -2.49 16.08
C PRO A 46 -1.03 -3.36 16.63
N GLY A 47 -2.12 -3.53 15.87
CA GLY A 47 -3.16 -4.49 16.21
C GLY A 47 -2.75 -5.93 15.86
N ASP A 48 -3.55 -6.91 16.28
CA ASP A 48 -3.49 -8.31 15.80
C ASP A 48 -3.85 -8.46 14.30
N ASP A 49 -4.00 -7.34 13.60
CA ASP A 49 -4.32 -7.22 12.20
C ASP A 49 -3.24 -7.85 11.33
N GLN A 50 -3.48 -9.11 10.95
CA GLN A 50 -2.56 -9.87 10.11
C GLN A 50 -2.80 -9.49 8.63
N ILE A 51 -1.97 -8.57 8.14
CA ILE A 51 -1.90 -8.23 6.73
C ILE A 51 -1.16 -9.35 5.98
N THR A 52 -1.84 -10.04 5.08
CA THR A 52 -1.28 -11.12 4.24
C THR A 52 -1.70 -10.95 2.78
N ASP A 53 -1.05 -11.67 1.86
CA ASP A 53 -1.43 -11.69 0.43
C ASP A 53 -1.43 -10.27 -0.20
N VAL A 54 -0.44 -9.44 0.17
CA VAL A 54 -0.33 -8.05 -0.31
C VAL A 54 0.11 -8.04 -1.77
N LYS A 55 -0.68 -7.36 -2.60
CA LYS A 55 -0.45 -7.19 -4.03
C LYS A 55 -0.62 -5.73 -4.40
N VAL A 56 0.36 -5.20 -5.11
CA VAL A 56 0.33 -3.83 -5.61
C VAL A 56 0.14 -3.86 -7.11
N SER A 57 -0.91 -3.22 -7.59
CA SER A 57 -1.24 -3.10 -9.00
C SER A 57 -1.28 -1.62 -9.38
N LYS A 58 -0.61 -1.28 -10.48
CA LYS A 58 -0.71 0.06 -11.04
C LYS A 58 -2.11 0.23 -11.63
N ALA A 59 -2.87 1.19 -11.12
CA ALA A 59 -4.06 1.66 -11.82
C ALA A 59 -3.54 2.44 -13.04
N LEU A 60 -3.66 1.83 -14.22
CA LEU A 60 -3.30 2.43 -15.52
C LEU A 60 -4.23 3.59 -15.86
#